data_AF-K4IVK9-F1
#
_entry.id   AF-K4IVK9-F1
#
_cell.length_a   1.000
_cell.length_b   1.000
_cell.length_c   1.000
_cell.angle_alpha   90.00
_cell.angle_beta   90.00
_cell.angle_gamma   90.00
#
_symmetry.space_group_name_H-M   'P 1'
#
loop_
_entity.id
_entity.type
_entity.pdbx_description
1 polymer ?
#
loop_
_entity_poly.entity_id
_entity_poly.type
_entity_poly.pdbx_seq_one_letter_code
_entity_poly.pdbx_strand_id
1 'polypeptide(L)'
;MKMKIIDAIIYSLPIEFIEAVYLVGESSDYYKLYLEQKDSCIIKIDLKSNLENNFIRFKMFDSVYKGHLTQELSANKALSLLESCNWENGLKPDLKTLKITKELLKIGNFKSFKKKTDKNLPFFFWIKKQEERDDLIGDLAYDILRDNELGFFKTYKELESYISFNQTGNWEINSFKDSKRKSGNISPLLCLKLAKMEYDISKKKERLKEFRVPNTKGYIYFLKPQNEEGPIKIGRARNIKQRISQLQTSLPYDLKLIGYIETSNYIKLEKEIHRIYQNKNIKREWFDLKLIEVESIINKHNGEIIGYNNGYN
;
A
#
# COMPACT_ATOMS: atom_id res chain seq x y z
N MET A 1 -21.98 14.54 1.55
CA MET A 1 -22.32 14.26 0.13
C MET A 1 -22.67 12.79 0.07
N LYS A 2 -23.90 12.40 -0.27
CA LYS A 2 -24.27 10.98 -0.40
C LYS A 2 -23.44 10.38 -1.54
N MET A 3 -22.65 9.35 -1.24
CA MET A 3 -21.83 8.67 -2.22
C MET A 3 -22.73 7.85 -3.15
N LYS A 4 -22.47 7.83 -4.47
CA LYS A 4 -23.29 7.03 -5.39
C LYS A 4 -22.94 5.55 -5.20
N ILE A 5 -23.93 4.66 -5.37
CA ILE A 5 -23.74 3.20 -5.26
C ILE A 5 -22.57 2.71 -6.14
N ILE A 6 -22.39 3.29 -7.32
CA ILE A 6 -21.29 2.94 -8.22
C ILE A 6 -19.91 3.28 -7.64
N ASP A 7 -19.77 4.43 -6.97
CA ASP A 7 -18.51 4.85 -6.35
C ASP A 7 -18.11 3.88 -5.23
N ALA A 8 -19.12 3.37 -4.51
CA ALA A 8 -18.94 2.38 -3.47
C ALA A 8 -18.43 1.06 -4.06
N ILE A 9 -19.13 0.55 -5.08
CA ILE A 9 -18.76 -0.70 -5.74
C ILE A 9 -17.35 -0.60 -6.33
N ILE A 10 -17.04 0.47 -7.08
CA ILE A 10 -15.71 0.68 -7.67
C ILE A 10 -14.60 0.59 -6.63
N TYR A 11 -14.83 1.17 -5.45
CA TYR A 11 -13.84 1.12 -4.40
C TYR A 11 -13.70 -0.26 -3.76
N SER A 12 -14.81 -0.98 -3.54
CA SER A 12 -14.77 -2.30 -2.92
C SER A 12 -14.12 -3.37 -3.80
N LEU A 13 -14.11 -3.17 -5.13
CA LEU A 13 -13.44 -4.09 -6.06
C LEU A 13 -11.96 -4.27 -5.68
N PRO A 14 -11.44 -5.50 -5.64
CA PRO A 14 -10.01 -5.75 -5.39
C PRO A 14 -9.09 -5.34 -6.56
N ILE A 15 -9.64 -5.08 -7.76
CA ILE A 15 -8.88 -4.61 -8.94
C ILE A 15 -8.81 -3.08 -9.02
N GLU A 16 -7.68 -2.53 -9.50
CA GLU A 16 -7.49 -1.10 -9.80
C GLU A 16 -7.92 -0.72 -11.22
N PHE A 17 -7.93 -1.65 -12.17
CA PHE A 17 -8.36 -1.45 -13.55
C PHE A 17 -8.75 -2.78 -14.19
N ILE A 18 -9.50 -2.73 -15.28
CA ILE A 18 -9.91 -3.89 -16.08
C ILE A 18 -8.90 -4.06 -17.22
N GLU A 19 -8.15 -5.15 -17.22
CA GLU A 19 -7.26 -5.50 -18.33
C GLU A 19 -7.98 -6.36 -19.37
N ALA A 20 -8.73 -7.36 -18.91
CA ALA A 20 -9.50 -8.26 -19.77
C ALA A 20 -10.90 -8.49 -19.18
N VAL A 21 -11.85 -8.75 -20.08
CA VAL A 21 -13.21 -9.15 -19.73
C VAL A 21 -13.50 -10.49 -20.38
N TYR A 22 -13.92 -11.46 -19.58
CA TYR A 22 -14.38 -12.74 -20.09
C TYR A 22 -15.91 -12.77 -20.01
N LEU A 23 -16.56 -12.53 -21.13
CA LEU A 23 -18.01 -12.53 -21.23
C LEU A 23 -18.48 -13.95 -21.54
N VAL A 24 -19.51 -14.43 -20.83
CA VAL A 24 -20.01 -15.81 -20.99
C VAL A 24 -21.47 -15.82 -21.43
N GLY A 25 -21.70 -16.43 -22.58
CA GLY A 25 -22.99 -16.51 -23.25
C GLY A 25 -22.82 -16.62 -24.76
N GLU A 26 -23.95 -16.74 -25.45
CA GLU A 26 -24.00 -16.83 -26.91
C GLU A 26 -25.10 -15.91 -27.46
N SER A 27 -24.82 -15.33 -28.63
CA SER A 27 -25.75 -14.86 -29.67
C SER A 27 -26.92 -13.92 -29.32
N SER A 28 -27.19 -13.62 -28.05
CA SER A 28 -28.27 -12.75 -27.56
C SER A 28 -28.48 -12.84 -26.04
N ASP A 29 -27.78 -13.75 -25.33
CA ASP A 29 -27.94 -13.98 -23.90
C ASP A 29 -26.60 -14.15 -23.17
N TYR A 30 -26.21 -13.12 -22.41
CA TYR A 30 -25.00 -13.15 -21.58
C TYR A 30 -25.34 -13.20 -20.10
N TYR A 31 -25.04 -14.32 -19.43
CA TYR A 31 -25.51 -14.52 -18.05
C TYR A 31 -24.45 -14.22 -16.99
N LYS A 32 -23.17 -14.12 -17.36
CA LYS A 32 -22.09 -13.73 -16.44
C LYS A 32 -20.89 -13.16 -17.19
N LEU A 33 -20.06 -12.44 -16.46
CA LEU A 33 -18.76 -11.99 -16.93
C LEU A 33 -17.71 -12.08 -15.83
N TYR A 34 -16.45 -12.10 -16.23
CA TYR A 34 -15.31 -11.98 -15.32
C TYR A 34 -14.51 -10.73 -15.68
N LEU A 35 -14.16 -9.93 -14.69
CA LEU A 35 -13.23 -8.81 -14.81
C LEU A 35 -11.87 -9.28 -14.30
N GLU A 36 -10.83 -9.17 -15.13
CA GLU A 36 -9.47 -9.59 -14.78
C GLU A 36 -8.53 -8.39 -14.74
N GLN A 37 -7.67 -8.40 -13.73
CA GLN A 37 -6.42 -7.67 -13.70
C GLN A 37 -5.30 -8.68 -13.41
N LYS A 38 -4.36 -8.85 -14.34
CA LYS A 38 -3.24 -9.78 -14.21
C LYS A 38 -2.45 -9.50 -12.93
N ASP A 39 -1.97 -10.59 -12.33
CA ASP A 39 -1.21 -10.61 -11.07
C ASP A 39 -1.94 -10.03 -9.84
N SER A 40 -3.24 -9.73 -9.95
CA SER A 40 -4.08 -9.30 -8.83
C SER A 40 -5.17 -10.32 -8.54
N CYS A 41 -6.29 -10.26 -9.26
CA CYS A 41 -7.43 -11.12 -9.02
C CYS A 41 -8.48 -11.06 -10.12
N ILE A 42 -9.31 -12.09 -10.17
CA ILE A 42 -10.45 -12.20 -11.08
C ILE A 42 -11.74 -12.02 -10.30
N ILE A 43 -12.62 -11.16 -10.80
CA ILE A 43 -13.92 -10.86 -10.21
C ILE A 43 -15.02 -11.43 -11.10
N LYS A 44 -15.82 -12.36 -10.59
CA LYS A 44 -17.03 -12.82 -11.27
C LYS A 44 -18.20 -11.89 -10.99
N ILE A 45 -18.92 -11.52 -12.04
CA ILE A 45 -20.23 -10.87 -11.97
C ILE A 45 -21.25 -11.81 -12.62
N ASP A 46 -22.21 -12.26 -11.85
CA ASP A 46 -23.36 -13.04 -12.28
C ASP A 46 -24.52 -12.10 -12.58
N LEU A 47 -24.84 -11.91 -13.85
CA LEU A 47 -25.76 -10.87 -14.29
C LEU A 47 -27.21 -11.12 -13.81
N LYS A 48 -27.55 -12.35 -13.44
CA LYS A 48 -28.86 -12.71 -12.88
C LYS A 48 -28.97 -12.48 -11.38
N SER A 49 -27.82 -12.43 -10.70
CA SER A 49 -27.78 -12.22 -9.26
C SER A 49 -27.97 -10.74 -8.93
N ASN A 50 -28.54 -10.44 -7.77
CA ASN A 50 -28.68 -9.07 -7.31
C ASN A 50 -27.31 -8.43 -6.99
N LEU A 51 -27.31 -7.12 -6.76
CA LEU A 51 -26.08 -6.36 -6.46
C LEU A 51 -25.33 -6.89 -5.22
N GLU A 52 -26.05 -7.27 -4.17
CA GLU A 52 -25.47 -7.73 -2.91
C GLU A 52 -24.64 -9.01 -3.11
N ASN A 53 -25.19 -9.96 -3.86
CA ASN A 53 -24.53 -11.21 -4.16
C ASN A 53 -23.29 -11.05 -5.06
N ASN A 54 -23.24 -10.00 -5.88
CA ASN A 54 -22.13 -9.76 -6.82
C ASN A 54 -21.02 -8.90 -6.22
N PHE A 55 -21.38 -7.81 -5.55
CA PHE A 55 -20.43 -6.72 -5.27
C PHE A 55 -20.15 -6.55 -3.77
N ILE A 56 -20.97 -7.15 -2.88
CA ILE A 56 -20.67 -7.25 -1.44
C ILE A 56 -19.90 -8.53 -1.15
N ARG A 57 -20.31 -9.65 -1.73
CA ARG A 57 -19.66 -10.95 -1.52
C ARG A 57 -18.82 -11.34 -2.73
N PHE A 58 -17.60 -10.80 -2.81
CA PHE A 58 -16.69 -11.14 -3.90
C PHE A 58 -16.33 -12.63 -3.87
N LYS A 59 -16.53 -13.30 -5.01
CA LYS A 59 -15.89 -14.58 -5.29
C LYS A 59 -14.64 -14.31 -6.12
N MET A 60 -13.48 -14.52 -5.51
CA MET A 60 -12.19 -14.45 -6.17
C MET A 60 -11.88 -15.81 -6.78
N PHE A 61 -11.24 -15.79 -7.95
CA PHE A 61 -10.86 -16.98 -8.67
C PHE A 61 -9.38 -16.88 -9.08
N ASP A 62 -8.69 -18.01 -9.06
CA ASP A 62 -7.30 -18.10 -9.53
C ASP A 62 -7.22 -18.14 -11.07
N SER A 63 -8.29 -18.59 -11.73
CA SER A 63 -8.38 -18.64 -13.20
C SER A 63 -9.83 -18.54 -13.70
N VAL A 64 -9.99 -18.09 -14.94
CA VAL A 64 -11.28 -18.10 -15.63
C VAL A 64 -11.46 -19.44 -16.38
N TYR A 65 -12.62 -20.06 -16.20
CA TYR A 65 -13.01 -21.23 -16.99
C TYR A 65 -13.28 -20.85 -18.45
N LYS A 66 -12.41 -21.29 -19.36
CA LYS A 66 -12.47 -21.00 -20.80
C LYS A 66 -13.28 -22.06 -21.58
N GLY A 67 -14.57 -22.18 -21.27
CA GLY A 67 -15.50 -23.02 -22.04
C GLY A 67 -15.85 -22.41 -23.41
N HIS A 68 -16.57 -23.15 -24.25
CA HIS A 68 -16.98 -22.71 -25.60
C HIS A 68 -17.81 -21.41 -25.62
N LEU A 69 -18.56 -21.13 -24.54
CA LEU A 69 -19.35 -19.91 -24.37
C LEU A 69 -18.56 -18.72 -23.83
N THR A 70 -17.28 -18.89 -23.48
CA THR A 70 -16.46 -17.85 -22.85
C THR A 70 -15.64 -17.12 -23.91
N GLN A 71 -15.83 -15.80 -24.02
CA GLN A 71 -15.09 -14.95 -24.95
C GLN A 71 -14.25 -13.93 -24.18
N GLU A 72 -12.96 -13.87 -24.49
CA GLU A 72 -12.03 -12.85 -23.98
C GLU A 72 -12.13 -11.59 -24.84
N LEU A 73 -12.45 -10.46 -24.21
CA LEU A 73 -12.82 -9.20 -24.86
C LEU A 73 -12.20 -8.01 -24.11
N SER A 74 -12.07 -6.88 -24.82
CA SER A 74 -11.86 -5.59 -24.16
C SER A 74 -13.13 -5.11 -23.46
N ALA A 75 -12.99 -4.24 -22.45
CA ALA A 75 -14.12 -3.68 -21.72
C ALA A 75 -15.14 -2.98 -22.65
N ASN A 76 -14.65 -2.23 -23.65
CA ASN A 76 -15.50 -1.56 -24.64
C ASN A 76 -16.29 -2.56 -25.49
N LYS A 77 -15.65 -3.64 -25.95
CA LYS A 77 -16.32 -4.65 -26.79
C LYS A 77 -17.36 -5.43 -25.98
N ALA A 78 -17.05 -5.79 -24.73
CA ALA A 78 -18.01 -6.42 -23.83
C ALA A 78 -19.22 -5.49 -23.54
N LEU A 79 -18.97 -4.19 -23.33
CA LEU A 79 -20.04 -3.19 -23.14
C LEU A 79 -20.97 -3.13 -24.35
N SER A 80 -20.42 -3.01 -25.56
CA SER A 80 -21.23 -2.98 -26.78
C SER A 80 -22.11 -4.22 -26.94
N LEU A 81 -21.58 -5.41 -26.66
CA LEU A 81 -22.34 -6.66 -26.71
C LEU A 81 -23.48 -6.69 -25.67
N LEU A 82 -23.24 -6.21 -24.44
CA LEU A 82 -24.27 -6.10 -23.40
C LEU A 82 -25.33 -5.03 -23.71
N GLU A 83 -25.00 -4.03 -24.53
CA GLU A 83 -25.93 -3.00 -24.99
C GLU A 83 -26.82 -3.48 -26.13
N SER A 84 -26.29 -4.30 -27.04
CA SER A 84 -27.06 -4.92 -28.13
C SER A 84 -27.84 -6.18 -27.74
N CYS A 85 -27.59 -6.72 -26.53
CA CYS A 85 -28.20 -7.94 -26.01
C CYS A 85 -29.72 -7.78 -25.80
N ASN A 86 -30.53 -8.68 -26.35
CA ASN A 86 -31.99 -8.66 -26.30
C ASN A 86 -32.63 -9.76 -25.41
N TRP A 87 -31.84 -10.68 -24.88
CA TRP A 87 -32.22 -11.60 -23.78
C TRP A 87 -33.34 -12.59 -24.14
N GLU A 88 -33.30 -13.11 -25.37
CA GLU A 88 -34.39 -13.89 -25.98
C GLU A 88 -34.66 -15.23 -25.28
N ASN A 89 -33.64 -15.91 -24.77
CA ASN A 89 -33.76 -17.25 -24.16
C ASN A 89 -34.17 -17.22 -22.68
N GLY A 90 -34.69 -16.08 -22.19
CA GLY A 90 -35.25 -15.97 -20.84
C GLY A 90 -34.20 -15.82 -19.72
N LEU A 91 -32.91 -15.68 -20.05
CA LEU A 91 -31.84 -15.46 -19.08
C LEU A 91 -31.69 -13.97 -18.70
N LYS A 92 -32.81 -13.29 -18.46
CA LYS A 92 -32.83 -11.85 -18.18
C LYS A 92 -31.98 -11.50 -16.95
N PRO A 93 -31.19 -10.43 -17.00
CA PRO A 93 -30.34 -10.04 -15.90
C PRO A 93 -31.14 -9.25 -14.86
N ASP A 94 -30.61 -9.17 -13.65
CA ASP A 94 -31.04 -8.17 -12.71
C ASP A 94 -30.72 -6.77 -13.27
N LEU A 95 -31.73 -5.92 -13.39
CA LEU A 95 -31.62 -4.62 -14.05
C LEU A 95 -30.59 -3.71 -13.36
N LYS A 96 -30.51 -3.76 -12.02
CA LYS A 96 -29.56 -2.96 -11.25
C LYS A 96 -28.13 -3.45 -11.47
N THR A 97 -27.92 -4.76 -11.43
CA THR A 97 -26.63 -5.41 -11.69
C THR A 97 -26.14 -5.15 -13.11
N LEU A 98 -27.01 -5.29 -14.12
CA LEU A 98 -26.67 -4.96 -15.51
C LEU A 98 -26.26 -3.49 -15.62
N LYS A 99 -27.03 -2.57 -15.04
CA LYS A 99 -26.74 -1.14 -15.07
C LYS A 99 -25.37 -0.82 -14.47
N ILE A 100 -25.08 -1.34 -13.27
CA ILE A 100 -23.78 -1.14 -12.62
C ILE A 100 -22.65 -1.75 -13.43
N THR A 101 -22.84 -2.97 -13.96
CA THR A 101 -21.84 -3.65 -14.78
C THR A 101 -21.45 -2.80 -15.99
N LYS A 102 -22.44 -2.25 -16.70
CA LYS A 102 -22.19 -1.35 -17.84
C LYS A 102 -21.39 -0.11 -17.43
N GLU A 103 -21.70 0.50 -16.29
CA GLU A 103 -20.95 1.64 -15.77
C GLU A 103 -19.50 1.26 -15.37
N LEU A 104 -19.28 0.08 -14.78
CA LEU A 104 -17.94 -0.41 -14.46
C LEU A 104 -17.09 -0.60 -15.73
N LEU A 105 -17.67 -1.19 -16.77
CA LEU A 105 -17.02 -1.39 -18.07
C LEU A 105 -16.67 -0.07 -18.75
N LYS A 106 -17.57 0.93 -18.69
CA LYS A 106 -17.30 2.29 -19.21
C LYS A 106 -16.14 2.97 -18.49
N ILE A 107 -16.03 2.78 -17.17
CA ILE A 107 -15.01 3.44 -16.37
C ILE A 107 -13.65 2.78 -16.61
N GLY A 108 -13.57 1.44 -16.53
CA GLY A 108 -12.38 0.63 -16.85
C GLY A 108 -11.17 0.83 -15.93
N ASN A 109 -10.82 2.07 -15.59
CA ASN A 109 -9.74 2.45 -14.70
C ASN A 109 -10.30 3.03 -13.39
N PHE A 110 -10.20 2.24 -12.32
CA PHE A 110 -10.73 2.56 -11.00
C PHE A 110 -9.72 3.29 -10.12
N LYS A 111 -8.44 3.30 -10.47
CA LYS A 111 -7.34 3.85 -9.65
C LYS A 111 -7.57 5.31 -9.29
N SER A 112 -7.99 6.13 -10.26
CA SER A 112 -8.27 7.56 -10.05
C SER A 112 -9.49 7.78 -9.15
N PHE A 113 -10.55 6.97 -9.32
CA PHE A 113 -11.74 6.98 -8.48
C PHE A 113 -11.39 6.59 -7.04
N LYS A 114 -10.68 5.47 -6.84
CA LYS A 114 -10.25 5.02 -5.52
C LYS A 114 -9.43 6.08 -4.80
N LYS A 115 -8.46 6.69 -5.49
CA LYS A 115 -7.66 7.80 -4.94
C LYS A 115 -8.49 9.03 -4.56
N LYS A 116 -9.57 9.33 -5.29
CA LYS A 116 -10.51 10.41 -4.97
C LYS A 116 -11.37 10.06 -3.75
N THR A 117 -11.90 8.83 -3.70
CA THR A 117 -12.71 8.33 -2.60
C THR A 117 -11.92 8.21 -1.30
N ASP A 118 -10.64 7.80 -1.36
CA ASP A 118 -9.71 7.76 -0.22
C ASP A 118 -9.62 9.11 0.49
N LYS A 119 -9.67 10.22 -0.26
CA LYS A 119 -9.65 11.57 0.31
C LYS A 119 -10.94 11.93 1.05
N ASN A 120 -12.07 11.35 0.66
CA ASN A 120 -13.39 11.69 1.17
C ASN A 120 -13.80 10.88 2.42
N LEU A 121 -13.30 9.64 2.57
CA LEU A 121 -13.61 8.75 3.69
C LEU A 121 -12.35 8.20 4.38
N PRO A 122 -11.40 9.07 4.76
CA PRO A 122 -10.07 8.62 5.15
C PRO A 122 -10.05 7.80 6.45
N PHE A 123 -11.04 7.99 7.34
CA PHE A 123 -11.18 7.19 8.56
C PHE A 123 -11.66 5.76 8.29
N PHE A 124 -12.69 5.57 7.46
CA PHE A 124 -13.22 4.25 7.11
C PHE A 124 -12.15 3.35 6.48
N PHE A 125 -11.27 3.95 5.67
CA PHE A 125 -10.16 3.20 5.07
C PHE A 125 -9.01 2.96 6.01
N TRP A 126 -8.76 3.90 6.92
CA TRP A 126 -7.80 3.68 7.96
C TRP A 126 -8.22 2.49 8.84
N ILE A 127 -9.49 2.42 9.26
CA ILE A 127 -9.99 1.32 10.10
C ILE A 127 -10.00 -0.02 9.35
N LYS A 128 -10.35 -0.05 8.05
CA LYS A 128 -10.27 -1.28 7.24
C LYS A 128 -8.86 -1.90 7.24
N LYS A 129 -7.82 -1.07 7.21
CA LYS A 129 -6.42 -1.53 7.23
C LYS A 129 -5.97 -2.08 8.60
N GLN A 130 -6.81 -1.99 9.62
CA GLN A 130 -6.51 -2.47 10.96
C GLN A 130 -6.96 -3.93 11.19
N GLU A 131 -7.62 -4.57 10.22
CA GLU A 131 -8.22 -5.92 10.38
C GLU A 131 -7.26 -6.99 10.90
N GLU A 132 -5.97 -6.92 10.53
CA GLU A 132 -4.96 -7.92 10.93
C GLU A 132 -4.37 -7.68 12.34
N ARG A 133 -4.88 -6.68 13.07
CA ARG A 133 -4.40 -6.40 14.43
C ARG A 133 -5.05 -7.34 15.44
N ASP A 134 -4.22 -7.86 16.33
CA ASP A 134 -4.66 -8.62 17.50
C ASP A 134 -4.93 -7.66 18.68
N ASP A 135 -5.91 -6.76 18.51
CA ASP A 135 -6.36 -5.80 19.52
C ASP A 135 -7.81 -5.33 19.29
N LEU A 136 -8.33 -4.51 20.22
CA LEU A 136 -9.72 -4.01 20.19
C LEU A 136 -10.08 -3.26 18.89
N ILE A 137 -9.10 -2.64 18.22
CA ILE A 137 -9.32 -1.89 16.98
C ILE A 137 -9.34 -2.86 15.80
N GLY A 138 -8.48 -3.88 15.82
CA GLY A 138 -8.52 -4.97 14.85
C GLY A 138 -9.80 -5.77 14.91
N ASP A 139 -10.26 -6.11 16.11
CA ASP A 139 -11.54 -6.75 16.37
C ASP A 139 -12.72 -5.92 15.85
N LEU A 140 -12.75 -4.62 16.16
CA LEU A 140 -13.76 -3.72 15.62
C LEU A 140 -13.71 -3.66 14.08
N ALA A 141 -12.51 -3.62 13.50
CA ALA A 141 -12.33 -3.61 12.05
C ALA A 141 -12.84 -4.92 11.42
N TYR A 142 -12.52 -6.06 12.03
CA TYR A 142 -12.98 -7.38 11.61
C TYR A 142 -14.51 -7.45 11.54
N ASP A 143 -15.19 -6.95 12.58
CA ASP A 143 -16.65 -6.93 12.67
C ASP A 143 -17.28 -5.93 11.68
N ILE A 144 -16.76 -4.69 11.60
CA ILE A 144 -17.22 -3.68 10.63
C ILE A 144 -17.15 -4.21 9.19
N LEU A 145 -16.11 -4.98 8.86
CA LEU A 145 -15.90 -5.50 7.51
C LEU A 145 -16.77 -6.72 7.17
N ARG A 146 -17.33 -7.39 8.17
CA ARG A 146 -18.20 -8.57 8.02
C ARG A 146 -19.68 -8.26 8.26
N ASP A 147 -19.99 -7.07 8.72
CA ASP A 147 -21.37 -6.60 8.88
C ASP A 147 -22.01 -6.32 7.51
N ASN A 148 -22.92 -7.21 7.10
CA ASN A 148 -23.66 -7.10 5.85
C ASN A 148 -24.73 -5.98 5.88
N GLU A 149 -25.21 -5.58 7.06
CA GLU A 149 -26.26 -4.55 7.23
C GLU A 149 -25.68 -3.13 7.28
N LEU A 150 -24.46 -2.99 7.80
CA LEU A 150 -23.72 -1.74 7.79
C LEU A 150 -23.60 -1.20 6.36
N GLY A 151 -23.47 -2.11 5.37
CA GLY A 151 -23.23 -1.77 3.99
C GLY A 151 -21.87 -1.09 3.82
N PHE A 152 -21.66 -0.46 2.66
CA PHE A 152 -20.35 0.11 2.37
C PHE A 152 -20.21 1.58 2.78
N PHE A 153 -18.97 1.98 3.10
CA PHE A 153 -18.51 3.37 3.15
C PHE A 153 -19.30 4.28 4.08
N LYS A 154 -18.91 4.28 5.34
CA LYS A 154 -19.51 5.15 6.35
C LYS A 154 -18.50 6.20 6.79
N THR A 155 -18.92 7.45 6.82
CA THR A 155 -18.20 8.48 7.59
C THR A 155 -18.11 8.04 9.05
N TYR A 156 -17.19 8.64 9.82
CA TYR A 156 -17.14 8.40 11.27
C TYR A 156 -18.51 8.60 11.93
N LYS A 157 -19.26 9.65 11.56
CA LYS A 157 -20.59 9.93 12.10
C LYS A 157 -21.60 8.83 11.75
N GLU A 158 -21.56 8.32 10.52
CA GLU A 158 -22.48 7.25 10.12
C GLU A 158 -22.13 5.91 10.78
N LEU A 159 -20.84 5.61 10.99
CA LEU A 159 -20.41 4.46 11.80
C LEU A 159 -20.88 4.62 13.25
N GLU A 160 -20.67 5.80 13.82
CA GLU A 160 -21.05 6.12 15.20
C GLU A 160 -22.56 5.98 15.39
N SER A 161 -23.37 6.55 14.49
CA SER A 161 -24.83 6.41 14.53
C SER A 161 -25.29 4.97 14.37
N TYR A 162 -24.70 4.21 13.44
CA TYR A 162 -25.06 2.81 13.22
C TYR A 162 -24.73 1.94 14.43
N ILE A 163 -23.50 2.04 14.95
CA ILE A 163 -23.07 1.30 16.14
C ILE A 163 -23.91 1.69 17.36
N SER A 164 -24.23 2.98 17.53
CA SER A 164 -25.06 3.43 18.65
C SER A 164 -26.49 2.90 18.56
N PHE A 165 -27.08 2.88 17.35
CA PHE A 165 -28.42 2.32 17.12
C PHE A 165 -28.46 0.82 17.43
N ASN A 166 -27.46 0.07 16.96
CA ASN A 166 -27.36 -1.37 17.20
C ASN A 166 -26.96 -1.73 18.64
N GLN A 167 -26.49 -0.77 19.45
CA GLN A 167 -26.27 -0.99 20.89
C GLN A 167 -27.57 -1.01 21.70
N THR A 168 -28.69 -0.52 21.17
CA THR A 168 -30.01 -0.73 21.80
C THR A 168 -30.58 -2.13 21.55
N GLY A 169 -29.91 -2.97 20.76
CA GLY A 169 -30.24 -4.39 20.56
C GLY A 169 -29.01 -5.23 20.21
N ASN A 170 -28.48 -5.97 21.18
CA ASN A 170 -27.55 -7.10 21.05
C ASN A 170 -26.39 -7.04 20.00
N TRP A 171 -25.90 -5.87 19.59
CA TRP A 171 -24.59 -5.79 18.92
C TRP A 171 -23.46 -5.83 19.96
N GLU A 172 -23.20 -7.03 20.47
CA GLU A 172 -21.93 -7.38 21.10
C GLU A 172 -20.94 -7.70 19.98
N ILE A 173 -19.74 -7.10 20.00
CA ILE A 173 -18.67 -7.48 19.07
C ILE A 173 -18.45 -8.98 19.22
N ASN A 174 -18.70 -9.74 18.16
CA ASN A 174 -18.73 -11.20 18.25
C ASN A 174 -17.32 -11.77 18.47
N SER A 175 -16.27 -11.06 18.07
CA SER A 175 -14.89 -11.46 18.31
C SER A 175 -14.45 -11.34 19.77
N PHE A 176 -15.17 -10.59 20.63
CA PHE A 176 -14.91 -10.54 22.08
C PHE A 176 -15.56 -11.67 22.88
N LYS A 177 -16.29 -12.59 22.24
CA LYS A 177 -16.81 -13.78 22.91
C LYS A 177 -15.70 -14.81 23.09
N ASP A 178 -14.75 -14.53 23.99
CA ASP A 178 -13.85 -15.56 24.48
C ASP A 178 -14.66 -16.53 25.34
N SER A 179 -14.97 -17.70 24.76
CA SER A 179 -15.75 -18.79 25.36
C SER A 179 -15.28 -19.22 26.77
N LYS A 180 -14.07 -18.83 27.18
CA LYS A 180 -13.44 -19.27 28.44
C LYS A 180 -13.46 -18.25 29.56
N ARG A 181 -13.76 -16.97 29.31
CA ARG A 181 -13.71 -15.92 30.36
C ARG A 181 -14.96 -15.05 30.30
N LYS A 182 -15.73 -15.04 31.39
CA LYS A 182 -16.81 -14.06 31.66
C LYS A 182 -16.22 -12.66 31.91
N SER A 183 -15.39 -12.15 31.00
CA SER A 183 -14.69 -10.88 31.15
C SER A 183 -15.31 -9.81 30.26
N GLY A 184 -16.13 -8.95 30.88
CA GLY A 184 -16.42 -7.56 30.49
C GLY A 184 -16.84 -7.30 29.05
N ASN A 185 -18.11 -6.96 28.85
CA ASN A 185 -18.61 -6.46 27.57
C ASN A 185 -17.95 -5.11 27.24
N ILE A 186 -16.97 -5.11 26.33
CA ILE A 186 -16.38 -3.87 25.80
C ILE A 186 -17.34 -3.28 24.75
N SER A 187 -17.70 -2.01 24.92
CA SER A 187 -18.62 -1.32 24.00
C SER A 187 -17.96 -1.11 22.63
N PRO A 188 -18.57 -1.57 21.51
CA PRO A 188 -18.08 -1.27 20.16
C PRO A 188 -17.90 0.23 19.88
N LEU A 189 -18.77 1.06 20.47
CA LEU A 189 -18.68 2.52 20.39
C LEU A 189 -17.42 3.06 21.06
N LEU A 190 -16.97 2.43 22.16
CA LEU A 190 -15.69 2.78 22.79
C LEU A 190 -14.53 2.41 21.85
N CYS A 191 -14.54 1.22 21.26
CA CYS A 191 -13.55 0.81 20.26
C CYS A 191 -13.50 1.79 19.08
N LEU A 192 -14.66 2.25 18.59
CA LEU A 192 -14.75 3.21 17.48
C LEU A 192 -14.13 4.56 17.84
N LYS A 193 -14.37 5.04 19.06
CA LYS A 193 -13.77 6.28 19.59
C LYS A 193 -12.25 6.14 19.73
N LEU A 194 -11.76 5.02 20.24
CA LEU A 194 -10.32 4.72 20.34
C LEU A 194 -9.66 4.71 18.95
N ALA A 195 -10.27 3.99 18.00
CA ALA A 195 -9.84 3.96 16.61
C ALA A 195 -9.78 5.38 16.01
N LYS A 196 -10.79 6.22 16.27
CA LYS A 196 -10.81 7.60 15.80
C LYS A 196 -9.70 8.46 16.38
N MET A 197 -9.40 8.29 17.67
CA MET A 197 -8.30 8.99 18.33
C MET A 197 -6.94 8.60 17.73
N GLU A 198 -6.69 7.30 17.53
CA GLU A 198 -5.43 6.83 16.90
C GLU A 198 -5.27 7.37 15.48
N TYR A 199 -6.36 7.34 14.68
CA TYR A 199 -6.39 7.93 13.35
C TYR A 199 -6.04 9.43 13.36
N ASP A 200 -6.64 10.21 14.26
CA ASP A 200 -6.38 11.65 14.35
C ASP A 200 -4.95 11.96 14.78
N ILE A 201 -4.39 11.16 15.71
CA ILE A 201 -2.99 11.26 16.12
C ILE A 201 -2.07 10.93 14.95
N SER A 202 -2.38 9.87 14.20
CA SER A 202 -1.63 9.47 13.01
C SER A 202 -1.59 10.60 11.97
N LYS A 203 -2.73 11.26 11.71
CA LYS A 203 -2.79 12.43 10.81
C LYS A 203 -2.02 13.63 11.32
N LYS A 204 -2.07 13.92 12.61
CA LYS A 204 -1.24 14.98 13.22
C LYS A 204 0.25 14.66 13.05
N LYS A 205 0.68 13.41 13.32
CA LYS A 205 2.08 12.97 13.14
C LYS A 205 2.52 13.11 11.68
N GLU A 206 1.67 12.77 10.72
CA GLU A 206 1.93 12.94 9.29
C GLU A 206 2.19 14.41 8.94
N ARG A 207 1.31 15.32 9.35
CA ARG A 207 1.47 16.77 9.16
C ARG A 207 2.74 17.31 9.82
N LEU A 208 3.07 16.82 11.01
CA LEU A 208 4.31 17.22 11.71
C LEU A 208 5.59 16.80 10.99
N LYS A 209 5.55 15.84 10.06
CA LYS A 209 6.72 15.49 9.23
C LYS A 209 7.17 16.65 8.34
N GLU A 210 6.26 17.50 7.90
CA GLU A 210 6.57 18.68 7.07
C GLU A 210 7.40 19.72 7.84
N PHE A 211 7.22 19.77 9.17
CA PHE A 211 7.93 20.68 10.07
C PHE A 211 9.18 20.03 10.70
N ARG A 212 9.51 18.78 10.34
CA ARG A 212 10.73 18.15 10.84
C ARG A 212 11.93 18.86 10.25
N VAL A 213 12.67 19.58 11.09
CA VAL A 213 14.02 20.03 10.76
C VAL A 213 14.89 18.78 10.61
N PRO A 214 15.39 18.45 9.41
CA PRO A 214 16.22 17.27 9.24
C PRO A 214 17.50 17.51 10.03
N ASN A 215 17.82 16.62 10.98
CA ASN A 215 19.12 16.69 11.64
C ASN A 215 20.19 16.22 10.64
N THR A 216 20.77 17.18 9.91
CA THR A 216 21.74 16.96 8.84
C THR A 216 23.19 17.05 9.30
N LYS A 217 23.43 17.30 10.60
CA LYS A 217 24.78 17.26 11.17
C LYS A 217 25.29 15.82 11.20
N GLY A 218 26.54 15.61 10.84
CA GLY A 218 27.18 14.29 10.83
C GLY A 218 28.43 14.29 9.97
N TYR A 219 28.78 13.12 9.44
CA TYR A 219 30.07 12.87 8.82
C TYR A 219 29.91 12.25 7.43
N ILE A 220 30.81 12.63 6.54
CA ILE A 220 31.18 11.82 5.36
C ILE A 220 32.38 10.98 5.75
N TYR A 221 32.36 9.69 5.46
CA TYR A 221 33.48 8.80 5.71
C TYR A 221 33.97 8.15 4.42
N PHE A 222 35.24 7.78 4.40
CA PHE A 222 35.90 7.11 3.29
C PHE A 222 36.44 5.78 3.77
N LEU A 223 35.92 4.66 3.25
CA LEU A 223 36.39 3.32 3.59
C LEU A 223 37.06 2.65 2.38
N LYS A 224 38.01 1.77 2.67
CA LYS A 224 38.58 0.82 1.71
C LYS A 224 38.65 -0.59 2.30
N PRO A 225 38.70 -1.64 1.48
CA PRO A 225 39.11 -2.97 1.94
C PRO A 225 40.52 -2.92 2.55
N GLN A 226 40.74 -3.64 3.65
CA GLN A 226 42.01 -3.60 4.39
C GLN A 226 43.20 -4.21 3.63
N ASN A 227 42.96 -5.30 2.90
CA ASN A 227 44.01 -6.14 2.31
C ASN A 227 44.14 -6.03 0.77
N GLU A 228 43.46 -5.06 0.15
CA GLU A 228 43.43 -4.94 -1.32
C GLU A 228 43.66 -3.50 -1.81
N GLU A 229 44.25 -3.38 -3.00
CA GLU A 229 43.98 -2.23 -3.88
C GLU A 229 42.54 -2.35 -4.34
N GLY A 230 41.64 -1.66 -3.63
CA GLY A 230 40.20 -1.82 -3.80
C GLY A 230 39.48 -0.48 -3.88
N PRO A 231 38.22 -0.49 -4.36
CA PRO A 231 37.45 0.72 -4.55
C PRO A 231 37.16 1.42 -3.21
N ILE A 232 37.01 2.73 -3.28
CA ILE A 232 36.71 3.57 -2.13
C ILE A 232 35.20 3.70 -1.96
N LYS A 233 34.73 3.40 -0.76
CA LYS A 233 33.36 3.68 -0.35
C LYS A 233 33.28 5.09 0.22
N ILE A 234 32.46 5.94 -0.39
CA ILE A 234 32.13 7.27 0.15
C ILE A 234 30.72 7.19 0.71
N GLY A 235 30.60 7.21 2.04
CA GLY A 235 29.31 7.12 2.71
C GLY A 235 29.13 8.19 3.77
N ARG A 236 27.93 8.21 4.37
CA ARG A 236 27.58 9.18 5.41
C ARG A 236 27.08 8.51 6.68
N ALA A 237 27.37 9.11 7.83
CA ALA A 237 26.94 8.60 9.14
C ALA A 237 26.81 9.72 10.17
N ARG A 238 25.99 9.51 11.20
CA ARG A 238 26.06 10.33 12.43
C ARG A 238 27.04 9.77 13.45
N ASN A 239 27.24 8.45 13.44
CA ASN A 239 28.24 7.76 14.23
C ASN A 239 28.99 6.82 13.28
N ILE A 240 30.23 7.19 12.94
CA ILE A 240 31.05 6.47 11.96
C ILE A 240 31.34 5.05 12.46
N LYS A 241 31.73 4.89 13.74
CA LYS A 241 32.07 3.59 14.34
C LYS A 241 30.91 2.59 14.26
N GLN A 242 29.71 3.02 14.67
CA GLN A 242 28.51 2.19 14.59
C GLN A 242 28.18 1.82 13.14
N ARG A 243 28.35 2.76 12.21
CA ARG A 243 28.06 2.52 10.79
C ARG A 243 29.04 1.54 10.16
N ILE A 244 30.33 1.62 10.48
CA ILE A 244 31.35 0.67 9.99
C ILE A 244 31.03 -0.74 10.51
N SER A 245 30.75 -0.89 11.81
CA SER A 245 30.36 -2.18 12.40
C SER A 245 29.15 -2.81 11.70
N GLN A 246 28.12 -2.01 11.38
CA GLN A 246 26.95 -2.48 10.63
C GLN A 246 27.24 -2.88 9.18
N LEU A 247 28.24 -2.26 8.54
CA LEU A 247 28.63 -2.63 7.18
C LEU A 247 29.45 -3.93 7.17
N GLN A 248 30.30 -4.10 8.19
CA GLN A 248 31.18 -5.26 8.33
C GLN A 248 30.40 -6.59 8.43
N THR A 249 29.21 -6.60 9.06
CA THR A 249 28.38 -7.81 9.18
C THR A 249 27.92 -8.39 7.82
N SER A 250 28.04 -7.61 6.75
CA SER A 250 27.60 -7.99 5.40
C SER A 250 28.75 -8.19 4.41
N LEU A 251 30.02 -8.16 4.87
CA LEU A 251 31.20 -8.25 4.02
C LEU A 251 32.18 -9.33 4.55
N PRO A 252 32.76 -10.15 3.65
CA PRO A 252 33.72 -11.19 4.04
C PRO A 252 35.15 -10.66 4.27
N TYR A 253 35.38 -9.35 4.15
CA TYR A 253 36.68 -8.70 4.29
C TYR A 253 36.57 -7.46 5.18
N ASP A 254 37.66 -7.11 5.87
CA ASP A 254 37.70 -5.97 6.79
C ASP A 254 37.71 -4.62 6.06
N LEU A 255 36.97 -3.67 6.62
CA LEU A 255 36.94 -2.28 6.16
C LEU A 255 37.86 -1.39 6.99
N LYS A 256 38.71 -0.62 6.32
CA LYS A 256 39.57 0.38 6.92
C LYS A 256 39.03 1.78 6.66
N LEU A 257 38.94 2.59 7.72
CA LEU A 257 38.61 4.01 7.64
C LEU A 257 39.85 4.80 7.21
N ILE A 258 39.77 5.50 6.07
CA ILE A 258 40.81 6.38 5.57
C ILE A 258 40.74 7.73 6.29
N GLY A 259 39.52 8.24 6.44
CA GLY A 259 39.26 9.52 7.09
C GLY A 259 37.79 9.91 6.98
N TYR A 260 37.48 11.09 7.49
CA TYR A 260 36.13 11.62 7.50
C TYR A 260 36.08 13.15 7.43
N ILE A 261 34.93 13.67 7.03
CA ILE A 261 34.62 15.10 7.01
C ILE A 261 33.43 15.33 7.90
N GLU A 262 33.59 16.13 8.95
CA GLU A 262 32.46 16.63 9.74
C GLU A 262 31.74 17.75 9.00
N THR A 263 30.41 17.72 8.97
CA THR A 263 29.63 18.74 8.28
C THR A 263 28.27 18.96 8.92
N SER A 264 27.78 20.18 8.83
CA SER A 264 26.42 20.54 9.24
C SER A 264 25.36 19.97 8.31
N ASN A 265 25.75 19.53 7.10
CA ASN A 265 24.86 18.90 6.13
C ASN A 265 25.51 17.77 5.34
N TYR A 266 25.64 16.60 5.99
CA TYR A 266 26.24 15.41 5.37
C TYR A 266 25.42 14.89 4.18
N ILE A 267 24.10 15.15 4.13
CA ILE A 267 23.26 14.71 3.01
C ILE A 267 23.60 15.51 1.75
N LYS A 268 23.75 16.82 1.88
CA LYS A 268 24.11 17.69 0.75
C LYS A 268 25.54 17.41 0.29
N LEU A 269 26.48 17.34 1.24
CA LEU A 269 27.89 17.16 0.93
C LEU A 269 28.18 15.81 0.26
N GLU A 270 27.58 14.71 0.73
CA GLU A 270 27.74 13.40 0.09
C GLU A 270 27.28 13.44 -1.37
N LYS A 271 26.09 14.01 -1.64
CA LYS A 271 25.57 14.13 -3.00
C LYS A 271 26.46 14.97 -3.91
N GLU A 272 27.04 16.04 -3.36
CA GLU A 272 27.99 16.89 -4.09
C GLU A 272 29.25 16.10 -4.48
N ILE A 273 29.86 15.40 -3.52
CA ILE A 273 31.04 14.57 -3.75
C ILE A 273 30.72 13.45 -4.76
N HIS A 274 29.62 12.73 -4.58
CA HIS A 274 29.20 11.67 -5.51
C HIS A 274 28.98 12.20 -6.93
N ARG A 275 28.46 13.43 -7.08
CA ARG A 275 28.27 14.07 -8.37
C ARG A 275 29.59 14.49 -9.02
N ILE A 276 30.53 15.03 -8.24
CA ILE A 276 31.86 15.41 -8.73
C ILE A 276 32.62 14.19 -9.27
N TYR A 277 32.49 13.04 -8.62
CA TYR A 277 33.18 11.80 -8.99
C TYR A 277 32.27 10.77 -9.68
N GLN A 278 31.16 11.20 -10.28
CA GLN A 278 30.18 10.31 -10.90
C GLN A 278 30.80 9.47 -12.04
N ASN A 279 31.73 10.07 -12.79
CA ASN A 279 32.53 9.44 -13.84
C ASN A 279 33.49 8.34 -13.33
N LYS A 280 33.70 8.25 -12.01
CA LYS A 280 34.48 7.20 -11.34
C LYS A 280 33.60 6.29 -10.48
N ASN A 281 32.27 6.40 -10.57
CA ASN A 281 31.35 5.54 -9.83
C ASN A 281 31.34 4.14 -10.43
N ILE A 282 31.68 3.13 -9.62
CA ILE A 282 31.62 1.73 -10.04
C ILE A 282 30.22 1.20 -9.82
N LYS A 283 29.72 1.31 -8.58
CA LYS A 283 28.38 0.83 -8.19
C LYS A 283 27.93 1.46 -6.88
N ARG A 284 26.75 2.08 -6.89
CA ARG A 284 26.13 2.70 -5.70
C ARG A 284 27.09 3.73 -5.07
N GLU A 285 27.62 3.41 -3.89
CA GLU A 285 28.48 4.29 -3.08
C GLU A 285 29.99 3.94 -3.22
N TRP A 286 30.35 3.09 -4.18
CA TRP A 286 31.74 2.65 -4.42
C TRP A 286 32.33 3.30 -5.67
N PHE A 287 33.56 3.81 -5.55
CA PHE A 287 34.24 4.62 -6.56
C PHE A 287 35.67 4.12 -6.81
N ASP A 288 36.10 4.23 -8.07
CA ASP A 288 37.49 3.98 -8.48
C ASP A 288 38.35 5.24 -8.25
N LEU A 289 38.68 5.50 -6.97
CA LEU A 289 39.47 6.64 -6.56
C LEU A 289 40.81 6.21 -5.98
N LYS A 290 41.86 6.92 -6.35
CA LYS A 290 43.16 6.77 -5.71
C LYS A 290 43.16 7.43 -4.34
N LEU A 291 44.01 6.94 -3.45
CA LEU A 291 44.18 7.46 -2.10
C LEU A 291 44.48 8.97 -2.07
N ILE A 292 45.36 9.44 -2.96
CA ILE A 292 45.70 10.87 -3.11
C ILE A 292 44.46 11.71 -3.43
N GLU A 293 43.52 11.18 -4.23
CA GLU A 293 42.28 11.88 -4.55
C GLU A 293 41.36 11.96 -3.33
N VAL A 294 41.27 10.88 -2.56
CA VAL A 294 40.49 10.85 -1.31
C VAL A 294 41.05 11.86 -0.29
N GLU A 295 42.37 11.87 -0.10
CA GLU A 295 43.04 12.85 0.77
C GLU A 295 42.77 14.28 0.31
N SER A 296 42.81 14.54 -1.01
CA SER A 296 42.46 15.85 -1.56
C SER A 296 41.01 16.24 -1.25
N ILE A 297 40.05 15.32 -1.31
CA ILE A 297 38.65 15.58 -0.93
C ILE A 297 38.57 15.92 0.55
N ILE A 298 39.19 15.10 1.41
CA ILE A 298 39.17 15.29 2.87
C ILE A 298 39.76 16.65 3.24
N ASN A 299 40.95 16.97 2.72
CA ASN A 299 41.63 18.24 2.99
C ASN A 299 40.84 19.45 2.47
N LYS A 300 40.25 19.37 1.27
CA LYS A 300 39.41 20.44 0.70
C LYS A 300 38.22 20.81 1.61
N HIS A 301 37.73 19.86 2.39
CA HIS A 301 36.60 20.05 3.29
C HIS A 301 37.00 20.10 4.77
N ASN A 302 38.28 20.34 5.09
CA ASN A 302 38.81 20.40 6.46
C ASN A 302 38.48 19.14 7.29
N GLY A 303 38.49 17.97 6.63
CA GLY A 303 38.28 16.69 7.29
C GLY A 303 39.55 16.14 7.93
N GLU A 304 39.40 15.03 8.65
CA GLU A 304 40.47 14.35 9.36
C GLU A 304 40.87 13.06 8.63
N ILE A 305 42.17 12.90 8.38
CA ILE A 305 42.76 11.69 7.82
C ILE A 305 43.28 10.85 9.00
N ILE A 306 42.80 9.61 9.12
CA ILE A 306 43.15 8.71 10.24
C ILE A 306 44.46 7.95 9.97
N GLY A 307 44.95 7.99 8.73
CA GLY A 307 46.26 7.46 8.33
C GLY A 307 46.26 5.98 7.97
N TYR A 308 47.31 5.57 7.24
CA TYR A 308 47.47 4.20 6.74
C TYR A 308 48.03 3.20 7.76
N ASN A 309 48.35 3.65 8.95
CA ASN A 309 48.89 2.81 10.02
C ASN A 309 48.18 3.17 11.32
N ASN A 310 47.14 2.41 11.64
CA ASN A 310 46.75 2.09 13.00
C ASN A 310 45.78 0.91 12.88
N GLY A 311 46.29 -0.28 13.18
CA GLY A 311 45.43 -1.37 13.60
C GLY A 311 44.71 -0.90 14.85
N TYR A 312 43.40 -0.78 14.77
CA TYR A 312 42.60 -0.78 15.98
C TYR A 312 42.70 -2.20 16.54
N ASN A 313 43.63 -2.39 17.48
CA ASN A 313 43.60 -3.51 18.41
C ASN A 313 42.33 -3.45 19.24
#